data_AF-A0A1J5KD04-F1
#
_entry.id   AF-A0A1J5KD04-F1
#
_cell.length_a   1.000
_cell.length_b   1.000
_cell.length_c   1.000
_cell.angle_alpha   90.00
_cell.angle_beta   90.00
_cell.angle_gamma   90.00
#
_symmetry.space_group_name_H-M   'P 1'
#
loop_
_entity.id
_entity.type
_entity.pdbx_description
1 polymer ?
#
loop_
_entity_poly.entity_id
_entity_poly.type
_entity_poly.pdbx_seq_one_letter_code
_entity_poly.pdbx_strand_id
1 'polypeptide(L)'
;MTILSAQVICASPLHIQVEEYLPTDMDFIFEISNENFDKVTLDCQGFINSVGLQGHNGEKEMMVLDIGECEDIHAGIVRGLQNDRPVCLSLDLDYRAYRVSEQECN
;
A
#
# COMPACT_ATOMS: atom_id res chain seq x y z
N MET A 1 -16.86 1.36 -40.74
CA MET A 1 -17.52 1.09 -39.46
C MET A 1 -16.50 0.38 -38.60
N THR A 2 -15.78 1.11 -37.76
CA THR A 2 -14.67 0.58 -36.97
C THR A 2 -15.09 0.69 -35.52
N ILE A 3 -15.43 -0.45 -34.91
CA ILE A 3 -15.73 -0.52 -33.49
C ILE A 3 -14.39 -0.51 -32.77
N LEU A 4 -14.05 0.63 -32.15
CA LEU A 4 -12.93 0.74 -31.24
C LEU A 4 -13.37 0.10 -29.93
N SER A 5 -13.07 -1.19 -29.74
CA SER A 5 -13.26 -1.87 -28.47
C SER A 5 -12.23 -1.35 -27.48
N ALA A 6 -12.61 -0.37 -26.66
CA ALA A 6 -11.86 0.01 -25.47
C ALA A 6 -11.92 -1.17 -24.49
N GLN A 7 -10.89 -2.00 -24.49
CA GLN A 7 -10.66 -2.93 -23.40
C GLN A 7 -10.20 -2.08 -22.21
N VAL A 8 -11.12 -1.82 -21.28
CA VAL A 8 -10.76 -1.30 -19.96
C VAL A 8 -9.96 -2.42 -19.30
N ILE A 9 -8.63 -2.29 -19.33
CA ILE A 9 -7.76 -3.12 -18.52
C ILE A 9 -7.85 -2.53 -17.12
N CYS A 10 -8.78 -3.02 -16.30
CA CYS A 10 -8.71 -2.77 -14.86
C CYS A 10 -7.44 -3.46 -14.37
N ALA A 11 -6.49 -2.71 -13.83
CA ALA A 11 -5.35 -3.31 -13.16
C ALA A 11 -5.89 -4.07 -11.92
N SER A 12 -5.42 -5.29 -11.71
CA SER A 12 -5.74 -6.01 -10.47
C SER A 12 -5.17 -5.24 -9.28
N PRO A 13 -5.80 -5.31 -8.09
CA PRO A 13 -5.23 -4.73 -6.89
C PRO A 13 -3.81 -5.25 -6.65
N LEU A 14 -2.92 -4.35 -6.26
CA LEU A 14 -1.57 -4.67 -5.82
C LEU A 14 -1.65 -5.23 -4.41
N HIS A 15 -0.99 -6.36 -4.16
CA HIS A 15 -0.96 -7.01 -2.86
C HIS A 15 0.45 -6.95 -2.27
N ILE A 16 0.57 -6.36 -1.09
CA ILE A 16 1.82 -6.14 -0.36
C ILE A 16 1.75 -6.95 0.92
N GLN A 17 2.52 -8.03 0.96
CA GLN A 17 2.71 -8.80 2.18
C GLN A 17 3.63 -8.00 3.10
N VAL A 18 3.16 -7.66 4.30
CA VAL A 18 3.94 -6.88 5.26
C VAL A 18 4.77 -7.83 6.12
N GLU A 19 6.09 -7.73 5.99
CA GLU A 19 7.05 -8.52 6.77
C GLU A 19 7.53 -7.73 7.98
N GLU A 20 7.91 -6.48 7.75
CA GLU A 20 8.35 -5.55 8.78
C GLU A 20 7.71 -4.17 8.56
N TYR A 21 7.51 -3.46 9.67
CA TYR A 21 6.97 -2.11 9.66
C TYR A 21 7.86 -1.21 10.51
N LEU A 22 8.69 -0.43 9.83
CA LEU A 22 9.83 0.26 10.43
C LEU A 22 9.61 1.78 10.40
N PRO A 23 9.87 2.51 11.50
CA PRO A 23 9.91 3.96 11.45
C PRO A 23 11.10 4.42 10.59
N THR A 24 10.93 5.55 9.90
CA THR A 24 12.03 6.23 9.19
C THR A 24 12.60 7.40 10.03
N ASP A 25 13.65 8.06 9.51
CA ASP A 25 14.20 9.28 10.11
C ASP A 25 13.20 10.47 10.10
N MET A 26 12.15 10.37 9.29
CA MET A 26 11.08 11.36 9.24
C MET A 26 9.90 10.88 10.10
N ASP A 27 9.47 11.75 11.00
CA ASP A 27 8.32 11.46 11.87
C ASP A 27 7.08 11.13 11.02
N PHE A 28 6.33 10.11 11.45
CA PHE A 28 5.07 9.66 10.83
C PHE A 28 5.20 9.11 9.39
N ILE A 29 6.42 8.86 8.95
CA ILE A 29 6.72 8.09 7.74
C ILE A 29 7.29 6.74 8.15
N PHE A 30 6.63 5.68 7.68
CA PHE A 30 6.97 4.30 7.96
C PHE A 30 7.32 3.57 6.68
N GLU A 31 8.34 2.72 6.74
CA GLU A 31 8.70 1.79 5.67
C GLU A 31 8.05 0.44 5.92
N ILE A 32 7.47 -0.14 4.86
CA ILE A 32 6.87 -1.47 4.84
C ILE A 32 7.83 -2.39 4.07
N SER A 33 8.50 -3.30 4.78
CA SER A 33 9.32 -4.34 4.15
C SER A 33 8.43 -5.43 3.56
N ASN A 34 8.76 -5.87 2.36
CA ASN A 34 8.06 -6.90 1.61
C ASN A 34 8.96 -7.43 0.46
N GLU A 35 8.61 -8.58 -0.13
CA GLU A 35 9.38 -9.19 -1.23
C GLU A 35 9.09 -8.58 -2.62
N ASN A 36 7.95 -7.89 -2.79
CA ASN A 36 7.42 -7.52 -4.12
C ASN A 36 7.89 -6.15 -4.62
N PHE A 37 8.37 -5.29 -3.73
CA PHE A 37 8.72 -3.90 -4.00
C PHE A 37 10.04 -3.54 -3.32
N ASP A 38 10.88 -2.75 -4.01
CA ASP A 38 12.13 -2.25 -3.44
C ASP A 38 11.89 -1.35 -2.22
N LYS A 39 10.79 -0.58 -2.25
CA LYS A 39 10.42 0.31 -1.16
C LYS A 39 8.92 0.56 -1.16
N VAL A 40 8.30 0.43 0.00
CA VAL A 40 6.92 0.84 0.26
C VAL A 40 6.92 1.77 1.47
N THR A 41 6.29 2.93 1.36
CA THR A 41 6.21 3.92 2.45
C THR A 41 4.78 4.31 2.75
N LEU A 42 4.42 4.36 4.04
CA LEU A 42 3.19 4.97 4.52
C LEU A 42 3.53 6.31 5.19
N ASP A 43 3.00 7.39 4.64
CA ASP A 43 3.12 8.74 5.19
C ASP A 43 1.73 9.19 5.69
N CYS A 44 1.56 9.32 7.01
CA CYS A 44 0.25 9.68 7.62
C CYS A 44 0.18 11.07 8.24
N GLN A 45 1.29 11.80 8.35
CA GLN A 45 1.28 13.19 8.85
C GLN A 45 2.24 14.12 8.09
N GLY A 46 2.71 13.70 6.92
CA GLY A 46 3.40 14.56 5.98
C GLY A 46 2.47 15.60 5.35
N PHE A 47 2.99 16.31 4.34
CA PHE A 47 2.19 17.28 3.60
C PHE A 47 1.04 16.63 2.81
N ILE A 48 1.21 15.36 2.43
CA ILE A 48 0.23 14.54 1.69
C ILE A 48 0.23 13.15 2.31
N ASN A 49 -0.91 12.75 2.89
CA ASN A 49 -1.07 11.38 3.37
C ASN A 49 -1.05 10.43 2.18
N SER A 50 -0.21 9.41 2.20
CA SER A 50 -0.04 8.54 1.03
C SER A 50 0.58 7.19 1.33
N VAL A 51 0.34 6.26 0.41
CA VAL A 51 1.18 5.09 0.22
C VAL A 51 2.02 5.29 -1.03
N GLY A 52 3.34 5.25 -0.88
CA GLY A 52 4.30 5.28 -1.97
C GLY A 52 4.84 3.90 -2.26
N LEU A 53 4.95 3.54 -3.54
CA LEU A 53 5.49 2.28 -4.03
C LEU A 53 6.67 2.54 -4.95
N GLN A 54 7.73 1.76 -4.82
CA GLN A 54 8.84 1.71 -5.75
C GLN A 54 9.10 0.26 -6.15
N GLY A 55 8.87 -0.05 -7.42
CA GLY A 55 9.15 -1.38 -7.99
C GLY A 55 10.62 -1.59 -8.32
N HIS A 56 11.02 -2.85 -8.52
CA HIS A 56 12.40 -3.25 -8.88
C HIS A 56 12.93 -2.66 -10.19
N ASN A 57 12.03 -2.25 -11.09
CA ASN A 57 12.36 -1.56 -12.34
C ASN A 57 12.60 -0.05 -12.13
N GLY A 58 12.47 0.45 -10.90
CA GLY A 58 12.58 1.85 -10.54
C GLY A 58 11.31 2.67 -10.79
N GLU A 59 10.22 2.06 -11.27
CA GLU A 59 8.92 2.72 -11.40
C GLU A 59 8.39 3.11 -10.02
N LYS A 60 7.73 4.26 -9.95
CA LYS A 60 7.19 4.83 -8.73
C LYS A 60 5.72 5.11 -8.90
N GLU A 61 4.94 4.63 -7.94
CA GLU A 61 3.51 4.88 -7.85
C GLU A 61 3.18 5.47 -6.48
N MET A 62 2.09 6.22 -6.42
CA MET A 62 1.65 6.84 -5.18
C MET A 62 0.12 6.87 -5.15
N MET A 63 -0.45 6.40 -4.06
CA MET A 63 -1.87 6.58 -3.75
C MET A 63 -2.02 7.61 -2.65
N VAL A 64 -2.71 8.71 -2.97
CA VAL A 64 -3.08 9.72 -1.96
C VAL A 64 -4.22 9.18 -1.12
N LEU A 65 -4.06 9.28 0.19
CA LEU A 65 -5.00 8.88 1.21
C LEU A 65 -5.61 10.10 1.91
N ASP A 66 -6.76 9.93 2.54
CA ASP A 66 -7.15 10.79 3.64
C ASP A 66 -6.52 10.33 4.98
N ILE A 67 -6.70 11.12 6.04
CA ILE A 67 -6.12 10.82 7.35
C ILE A 67 -6.71 9.56 7.99
N GLY A 68 -8.00 9.32 7.82
CA GLY A 68 -8.67 8.14 8.36
C GLY A 68 -8.21 6.87 7.66
N GLU A 69 -8.05 6.91 6.34
CA GLU A 69 -7.50 5.80 5.55
C GLU A 69 -6.07 5.47 5.97
N CYS A 70 -5.24 6.49 6.19
CA CYS A 70 -3.86 6.28 6.62
C CYS A 70 -3.75 5.71 8.03
N GLU A 71 -4.52 6.25 8.98
CA GLU A 71 -4.58 5.75 10.35
C GLU A 71 -5.13 4.32 10.40
N ASP A 72 -6.10 3.96 9.55
CA ASP A 72 -6.64 2.61 9.45
C ASP A 72 -5.59 1.61 8.93
N ILE A 73 -4.83 1.97 7.89
CA ILE A 73 -3.70 1.16 7.41
C ILE A 73 -2.65 1.00 8.51
N HIS A 74 -2.22 2.10 9.13
CA HIS A 74 -1.23 2.08 10.20
C HIS A 74 -1.67 1.17 11.36
N ALA A 75 -2.89 1.39 11.87
CA ALA A 75 -3.42 0.60 12.98
C ALA A 75 -3.62 -0.87 12.60
N GLY A 76 -4.06 -1.16 11.38
CA GLY A 76 -4.21 -2.53 10.89
C GLY A 76 -2.89 -3.29 10.82
N ILE A 77 -1.83 -2.66 10.30
CA ILE A 77 -0.49 -3.23 10.24
C ILE A 77 0.07 -3.46 11.65
N VAL A 78 0.06 -2.43 12.49
CA VAL A 78 0.58 -2.52 13.87
C VAL A 78 -0.14 -3.60 14.65
N ARG A 79 -1.48 -3.66 14.55
CA ARG A 79 -2.29 -4.67 15.24
C ARG A 79 -1.97 -6.08 14.75
N GLY A 80 -1.82 -6.30 13.45
CA GLY A 80 -1.50 -7.62 12.92
C GLY A 80 -0.13 -8.11 13.39
N LEU A 81 0.90 -7.26 13.26
CA LEU A 81 2.26 -7.59 13.69
C LEU A 81 2.37 -7.82 15.20
N GLN A 82 1.71 -7.00 16.03
CA GLN A 82 1.69 -7.19 17.49
C GLN A 82 1.01 -8.48 17.95
N ASN A 83 0.15 -9.07 17.12
CA ASN A 83 -0.55 -10.31 17.41
C ASN A 83 0.08 -11.53 16.71
N ASP A 84 1.29 -11.39 16.17
CA ASP A 84 1.99 -12.42 15.38
C ASP A 84 1.12 -12.98 14.22
N ARG A 85 0.34 -12.10 13.58
CA ARG A 85 -0.49 -12.45 12.42
C ARG A 85 0.11 -11.90 11.13
N PRO A 86 0.04 -12.66 10.03
CA PRO A 86 0.36 -12.13 8.71
C PRO A 86 -0.48 -10.89 8.41
N VAL A 87 0.07 -9.95 7.65
CA VAL A 87 -0.65 -8.75 7.24
C VAL A 87 -0.50 -8.55 5.73
N CYS A 88 -1.64 -8.41 5.06
CA CYS A 88 -1.70 -8.05 3.66
C CYS A 88 -2.31 -6.67 3.49
N LEU A 89 -1.56 -5.76 2.86
CA LEU A 89 -2.04 -4.47 2.37
C LEU A 89 -2.38 -4.60 0.89
N SER A 90 -3.64 -4.42 0.55
CA SER A 90 -4.13 -4.42 -0.83
C SER A 90 -4.44 -2.99 -1.28
N LEU A 91 -3.94 -2.59 -2.44
CA LEU A 91 -4.11 -1.26 -3.02
C LEU A 91 -4.68 -1.39 -4.42
N ASP A 92 -5.77 -0.68 -4.67
CA ASP A 92 -6.36 -0.53 -5.99
C ASP A 92 -6.17 0.92 -6.42
N LEU A 93 -5.15 1.15 -7.26
CA LEU A 93 -4.75 2.49 -7.67
C LEU A 93 -5.75 3.12 -8.65
N ASP A 94 -6.44 2.30 -9.45
CA ASP A 94 -7.44 2.74 -10.43
C ASP A 94 -8.69 3.26 -9.72
N TYR A 95 -9.14 2.53 -8.68
CA TYR A 95 -10.33 2.88 -7.91
C TYR A 95 -10.03 3.68 -6.64
N ARG A 96 -8.76 3.94 -6.34
CA ARG A 96 -8.28 4.56 -5.09
C ARG A 96 -8.87 3.89 -3.85
N ALA A 97 -8.83 2.56 -3.83
CA ALA A 97 -9.34 1.77 -2.72
C ALA A 97 -8.17 1.05 -2.04
N TYR A 98 -8.32 0.81 -0.74
CA TYR A 98 -7.35 0.05 0.04
C TYR A 98 -8.05 -0.97 0.93
N ARG A 99 -7.30 -1.98 1.35
CA ARG A 99 -7.72 -2.92 2.39
C ARG A 99 -6.51 -3.42 3.15
N VAL A 100 -6.57 -3.36 4.47
CA VAL A 100 -5.64 -4.06 5.35
C VAL A 100 -6.32 -5.31 5.92
N SER A 101 -5.62 -6.44 5.92
CA SER A 101 -6.15 -7.70 6.43
C SER A 101 -5.09 -8.48 7.20
N GLU A 102 -5.50 -9.19 8.25
CA GLU A 102 -4.61 -10.00 9.11
C GLU A 102 -4.49 -11.44 8.58
N GLN A 103 -4.10 -11.57 7.31
CA GLN A 103 -3.90 -12.82 6.60
C GLN A 103 -2.84 -12.62 5.51
N GLU A 104 -2.30 -13.72 4.99
CA GLU A 104 -1.38 -13.71 3.84
C GLU A 104 -2.08 -13.13 2.59
N CYS A 105 -1.32 -12.40 1.77
CA CYS A 105 -1.74 -12.01 0.44
C CYS A 105 -1.90 -13.25 -0.45
N ASN A 106 -3.09 -13.46 -1.04
CA ASN A 106 -3.40 -14.56 -1.96
C ASN A 106 -3.91 -14.03 -3.29
#